data_AF-A0A820G6C7-F1
#
_entry.id   AF-A0A820G6C7-F1
#
_cell.length_a   1.000
_cell.length_b   1.000
_cell.length_c   1.000
_cell.angle_alpha   90.00
_cell.angle_beta   90.00
_cell.angle_gamma   90.00
#
_symmetry.space_group_name_H-M   'P 1'
#
loop_
_entity.id
_entity.type
_entity.pdbx_description
1 polymer ?
#
loop_
_entity_poly.entity_id
_entity_poly.type
_entity_poly.pdbx_seq_one_letter_code
_entity_poly.pdbx_strand_id
1 'polypeptide(L)'
;MIAVKEDTLILLGSYFSKATNIQQILDQFLTPLFTFVLIDYRDCHPEARESEVLNMLATLINKGEERLTNRIPEIFDLTFEHTLHMIDKNFEDYPDHRKNFYTLLQSVTNVCFSALLALNATQFKLVYDSIMWALKHTMRTISELGLEILQIMLRKFQTCDPQAAQTFYQIYYLETMQHIFAVVAECSHTS
;
A
#
# COMPACT_ATOMS: atom_id res chain seq x y z
N MET A 1 13.18 11.74 -20.22
CA MET A 1 13.37 10.29 -19.95
C MET A 1 12.37 9.83 -18.89
N ILE A 2 12.23 10.55 -17.77
CA ILE A 2 11.19 10.32 -16.73
C ILE A 2 9.77 10.27 -17.33
N ALA A 3 9.34 11.33 -18.05
CA ALA A 3 8.01 11.33 -18.69
C ALA A 3 7.72 10.10 -19.60
N VAL A 4 8.74 9.54 -20.27
CA VAL A 4 8.57 8.34 -21.11
C VAL A 4 8.38 7.09 -20.25
N LYS A 5 9.08 6.98 -19.12
CA LYS A 5 8.89 5.89 -18.15
C LYS A 5 7.50 5.98 -17.52
N GLU A 6 7.09 7.16 -17.09
CA GLU A 6 5.76 7.43 -16.54
C GLU A 6 4.66 7.02 -17.52
N ASP A 7 4.67 7.54 -18.75
CA ASP A 7 3.69 7.19 -19.79
C ASP A 7 3.65 5.68 -20.07
N THR A 8 4.81 5.01 -20.04
CA THR A 8 4.91 3.56 -20.22
C THR A 8 4.24 2.81 -19.06
N LEU A 9 4.43 3.27 -17.81
CA LEU A 9 3.80 2.69 -16.63
C LEU A 9 2.28 2.88 -16.64
N ILE A 10 1.80 4.07 -17.03
CA ILE A 10 0.37 4.36 -17.21
C ILE A 10 -0.25 3.43 -18.26
N LEU A 11 0.45 3.22 -19.38
CA LEU A 11 0.01 2.32 -20.44
C LEU A 11 -0.06 0.87 -19.94
N LEU A 12 0.94 0.41 -19.19
CA LEU A 12 0.96 -0.93 -18.59
C LEU A 12 -0.17 -1.11 -17.58
N GLY A 13 -0.39 -0.16 -16.68
CA GLY A 13 -1.51 -0.18 -15.73
C GLY A 13 -2.87 -0.22 -16.45
N SER A 14 -3.02 0.60 -17.50
CA SER A 14 -4.21 0.60 -18.36
C SER A 14 -4.43 -0.73 -19.07
N TYR A 15 -3.36 -1.38 -19.52
CA TYR A 15 -3.42 -2.72 -20.11
C TYR A 15 -3.85 -3.76 -19.05
N PHE A 16 -3.24 -3.77 -17.87
CA PHE A 16 -3.58 -4.72 -16.81
C PHE A 16 -5.03 -4.60 -16.37
N SER A 17 -5.55 -3.38 -16.17
CA SER A 17 -6.96 -3.19 -15.79
C SER A 17 -7.94 -3.80 -16.79
N LYS A 18 -7.67 -3.67 -18.10
CA LYS A 18 -8.56 -4.11 -19.19
C LYS A 18 -8.31 -5.54 -19.67
N ALA A 19 -7.18 -6.15 -19.31
CA ALA A 19 -6.83 -7.49 -19.77
C ALA A 19 -7.89 -8.53 -19.37
N THR A 20 -8.25 -9.41 -20.30
CA THR A 20 -9.17 -10.52 -20.03
C THR A 20 -8.42 -11.79 -19.60
N ASN A 21 -7.21 -11.99 -20.13
CA ASN A 21 -6.36 -13.12 -19.81
C ASN A 21 -5.31 -12.75 -18.77
N ILE A 22 -5.63 -13.01 -17.50
CA ILE A 22 -4.74 -12.68 -16.38
C ILE A 22 -3.54 -13.62 -16.34
N GLN A 23 -3.69 -14.88 -16.78
CA GLN A 23 -2.58 -15.83 -16.84
C GLN A 23 -1.45 -15.32 -17.75
N GLN A 24 -1.81 -14.67 -18.86
CA GLN A 24 -0.83 -14.02 -19.72
C GLN A 24 -0.04 -12.92 -19.01
N ILE A 25 -0.70 -12.13 -18.14
CA ILE A 25 0.01 -11.13 -17.31
C ILE A 25 1.00 -11.83 -16.37
N LEU A 26 0.54 -12.87 -15.69
CA LEU A 26 1.35 -13.62 -14.74
C LEU A 26 2.59 -14.24 -15.41
N ASP A 27 2.41 -14.84 -16.59
CA ASP A 27 3.47 -15.57 -17.28
C ASP A 27 4.46 -14.65 -18.02
N GLN A 28 3.97 -13.56 -18.64
CA GLN A 28 4.79 -12.74 -19.54
C GLN A 28 5.30 -11.45 -18.90
N PHE A 29 4.55 -10.87 -17.95
CA PHE A 29 4.83 -9.53 -17.43
C PHE A 29 5.42 -9.53 -16.03
N LEU A 30 5.11 -10.51 -15.17
CA LEU A 30 5.60 -10.49 -13.79
C LEU A 30 7.13 -10.51 -13.72
N THR A 31 7.80 -11.45 -14.38
CA THR A 31 9.26 -11.53 -14.29
C THR A 31 9.95 -10.24 -14.74
N PRO A 32 9.65 -9.67 -15.93
CA PRO A 32 10.24 -8.38 -16.33
C PRO A 32 9.91 -7.24 -15.37
N LEU A 33 8.68 -7.18 -14.85
CA LEU A 33 8.25 -6.13 -13.93
C LEU A 33 9.07 -6.15 -12.64
N PHE A 34 9.26 -7.32 -12.05
CA PHE A 34 10.07 -7.46 -10.84
C PHE A 34 11.55 -7.20 -11.12
N THR A 35 12.10 -7.80 -12.18
CA THR A 35 13.54 -7.72 -12.48
C THR A 35 14.00 -6.33 -12.93
N PHE A 36 13.17 -5.60 -13.68
CA PHE A 36 13.58 -4.31 -14.25
C PHE A 36 12.89 -3.13 -13.59
N VAL A 37 11.58 -3.17 -13.36
CA VAL A 37 10.84 -2.00 -12.87
C VAL A 37 10.99 -1.85 -11.37
N LEU A 38 10.75 -2.91 -10.60
CA LEU A 38 10.77 -2.83 -9.13
C LEU A 38 12.20 -2.71 -8.57
N ILE A 39 13.16 -3.39 -9.19
CA ILE A 39 14.57 -3.24 -8.83
C ILE A 39 15.07 -1.82 -9.15
N ASP A 40 14.74 -1.26 -10.31
CA ASP A 40 15.07 0.13 -10.64
C ASP A 40 14.42 1.12 -9.66
N TYR A 41 13.15 0.91 -9.31
CA TYR A 41 12.45 1.72 -8.31
C TYR A 41 13.19 1.70 -6.95
N ARG A 42 13.61 0.52 -6.50
CA ARG A 42 14.36 0.33 -5.25
C ARG A 42 15.69 1.09 -5.26
N ASP A 43 16.48 0.86 -6.32
CA ASP A 43 17.89 1.26 -6.40
C ASP A 43 18.08 2.71 -6.83
N CYS A 44 17.08 3.33 -7.48
CA CYS A 44 17.17 4.72 -7.89
C CYS A 44 17.02 5.71 -6.73
N HIS A 45 17.55 6.91 -6.94
CA HIS A 45 17.45 8.02 -5.99
C HIS A 45 15.98 8.41 -5.76
N PRO A 46 15.56 8.83 -4.55
CA PRO A 46 14.18 9.24 -4.26
C PRO A 46 13.54 10.17 -5.29
N GLU A 47 14.28 11.16 -5.79
CA GLU A 47 13.80 12.11 -6.81
C GLU A 47 13.61 11.50 -8.22
N ALA A 48 14.22 10.33 -8.48
CA ALA A 48 14.10 9.61 -9.74
C ALA A 48 13.08 8.46 -9.67
N ARG A 49 12.47 8.21 -8.50
CA ARG A 49 11.44 7.19 -8.32
C ARG A 49 10.12 7.64 -8.94
N GLU A 50 9.59 6.82 -9.82
CA GLU A 50 8.31 7.06 -10.49
C GLU A 50 7.15 6.62 -9.58
N SER A 51 6.33 7.56 -9.09
CA SER A 51 5.18 7.25 -8.21
C SER A 51 4.17 6.30 -8.88
N GLU A 52 4.11 6.32 -10.21
CA GLU A 52 3.20 5.50 -11.01
C GLU A 52 3.47 4.00 -10.90
N VAL A 53 4.68 3.59 -10.49
CA VAL A 53 4.98 2.17 -10.19
C VAL A 53 4.02 1.64 -9.13
N LEU A 54 3.74 2.43 -8.09
CA LEU A 54 2.86 2.05 -6.98
C LEU A 54 1.39 1.93 -7.44
N ASN A 55 0.93 2.86 -8.28
CA ASN A 55 -0.44 2.84 -8.82
C ASN A 55 -0.66 1.68 -9.81
N MET A 56 0.34 1.41 -10.65
CA MET A 56 0.35 0.26 -11.55
C MET A 56 0.33 -1.05 -10.76
N LEU A 57 1.10 -1.17 -9.67
CA LEU A 57 1.07 -2.33 -8.78
C LEU A 57 -0.29 -2.51 -8.10
N ALA A 58 -0.91 -1.42 -7.64
CA ALA A 58 -2.26 -1.46 -7.08
C ALA A 58 -3.28 -2.01 -8.10
N THR A 59 -3.20 -1.53 -9.34
CA THR A 59 -4.02 -2.00 -10.46
C THR A 59 -3.78 -3.48 -10.76
N LEU A 60 -2.51 -3.90 -10.78
CA LEU A 60 -2.12 -5.29 -10.99
C LEU A 60 -2.63 -6.21 -9.87
N ILE A 61 -2.56 -5.79 -8.61
CA ILE A 61 -3.07 -6.55 -7.45
C ILE A 61 -4.58 -6.72 -7.53
N ASN A 62 -5.32 -5.62 -7.78
CA ASN A 62 -6.77 -5.69 -7.94
C ASN A 62 -7.18 -6.58 -9.11
N LYS A 63 -6.35 -6.65 -10.16
CA LYS A 63 -6.60 -7.54 -11.31
C LYS A 63 -6.23 -9.00 -11.04
N GLY A 64 -5.05 -9.23 -10.47
CA GLY A 64 -4.50 -10.55 -10.22
C GLY A 64 -5.18 -11.27 -9.06
N GLU A 65 -5.81 -10.53 -8.16
CA GLU A 65 -6.47 -11.00 -6.95
C GLU A 65 -5.53 -11.88 -6.10
N GLU A 66 -6.07 -12.92 -5.46
CA GLU A 66 -5.33 -13.79 -4.55
C GLU A 66 -4.13 -14.51 -5.21
N ARG A 67 -4.07 -14.58 -6.54
CA ARG A 67 -2.93 -15.18 -7.27
C ARG A 67 -1.63 -14.42 -7.06
N LEU A 68 -1.69 -13.15 -6.66
CA LEU A 68 -0.52 -12.33 -6.37
C LEU A 68 -0.12 -12.32 -4.89
N THR A 69 -0.90 -12.97 -4.01
CA THR A 69 -0.65 -13.01 -2.56
C THR A 69 0.80 -13.42 -2.23
N ASN A 70 1.30 -14.46 -2.90
CA ASN A 70 2.66 -14.97 -2.66
C ASN A 70 3.77 -14.03 -3.14
N ARG A 71 3.44 -13.00 -3.91
CA ARG A 71 4.39 -11.99 -4.44
C ARG A 71 4.35 -10.68 -3.64
N ILE A 72 3.36 -10.50 -2.76
CA ILE A 72 3.23 -9.29 -1.94
C ILE A 72 4.48 -9.04 -1.07
N PRO A 73 5.09 -10.04 -0.40
CA PRO A 73 6.31 -9.80 0.37
C PRO A 73 7.44 -9.21 -0.49
N GLU A 74 7.65 -9.77 -1.69
CA GLU A 74 8.65 -9.28 -2.64
C GLU A 74 8.31 -7.86 -3.16
N ILE A 75 7.04 -7.55 -3.40
CA ILE A 75 6.59 -6.18 -3.74
C ILE A 75 6.91 -5.21 -2.60
N PHE A 76 6.65 -5.62 -1.36
CA PHE A 76 6.90 -4.78 -0.19
C PHE A 76 8.39 -4.54 0.03
N ASP A 77 9.21 -5.57 -0.09
CA ASP A 77 10.68 -5.45 0.03
C ASP A 77 11.26 -4.49 -1.03
N LEU A 78 10.68 -4.45 -2.24
CA LEU A 78 11.18 -3.61 -3.33
C LEU A 78 10.61 -2.18 -3.31
N THR A 79 9.47 -1.94 -2.67
CA THR A 79 8.75 -0.65 -2.79
C THR A 79 8.29 -0.02 -1.48
N PHE A 80 7.87 -0.81 -0.48
CA PHE A 80 7.13 -0.30 0.69
C PHE A 80 8.01 0.56 1.59
N GLU A 81 9.09 0.00 2.16
CA GLU A 81 9.97 0.74 3.08
C GLU A 81 10.68 1.90 2.39
N HIS A 82 11.10 1.70 1.13
CA HIS A 82 11.76 2.74 0.33
C HIS A 82 10.87 3.94 0.06
N THR A 83 9.56 3.71 -0.12
CA THR A 83 8.57 4.77 -0.28
C THR A 83 8.20 5.39 1.07
N LEU A 84 8.04 4.57 2.11
CA LEU A 84 7.67 5.05 3.44
C LEU A 84 8.69 6.09 3.95
N HIS A 85 9.99 5.82 3.82
CA HIS A 85 11.07 6.75 4.20
C HIS A 85 11.10 8.05 3.38
N MET A 86 10.39 8.11 2.24
CA MET A 86 10.21 9.36 1.48
C MET A 86 9.07 10.18 2.05
N ILE A 87 7.97 9.54 2.45
CA ILE A 87 6.70 10.20 2.75
C ILE A 87 6.45 10.44 4.24
N ASP A 88 7.21 9.80 5.14
CA ASP A 88 7.00 9.82 6.60
C ASP A 88 7.70 10.99 7.33
N LYS A 89 8.53 11.76 6.62
CA LYS A 89 9.32 12.88 7.19
C LYS A 89 8.49 14.13 7.46
N ASN A 90 7.57 14.45 6.56
CA ASN A 90 6.66 15.60 6.64
C ASN A 90 5.41 15.33 5.78
N PHE A 91 4.44 16.24 5.83
CA PHE A 91 3.16 16.11 5.14
C PHE A 91 3.14 16.71 3.71
N GLU A 92 4.24 17.29 3.24
CA GLU A 92 4.26 18.10 2.01
C GLU A 92 5.01 17.40 0.88
N ASP A 93 6.13 16.76 1.17
CA ASP A 93 7.00 16.15 0.16
C ASP A 93 6.35 14.91 -0.47
N TYR A 94 6.68 14.66 -1.74
CA TYR A 94 6.26 13.48 -2.52
C TYR A 94 4.74 13.18 -2.44
N PRO A 95 3.85 14.15 -2.76
CA PRO A 95 2.41 13.97 -2.62
C PRO A 95 1.85 12.83 -3.49
N ASP A 96 2.38 12.64 -4.70
CA ASP A 96 1.95 11.57 -5.61
C ASP A 96 2.38 10.19 -5.12
N HIS A 97 3.63 10.04 -4.63
CA HIS A 97 4.09 8.80 -4.00
C HIS A 97 3.25 8.47 -2.78
N ARG A 98 2.92 9.48 -1.95
CA ARG A 98 2.10 9.29 -0.76
C ARG A 98 0.72 8.75 -1.13
N LYS A 99 0.04 9.40 -2.09
CA LYS A 99 -1.26 8.95 -2.57
C LYS A 99 -1.19 7.51 -3.09
N ASN A 100 -0.26 7.23 -4.00
CA ASN A 100 -0.18 5.93 -4.66
C ASN A 100 0.31 4.82 -3.70
N PHE A 101 1.12 5.15 -2.69
CA PHE A 101 1.51 4.24 -1.61
C PHE A 101 0.28 3.74 -0.84
N TYR A 102 -0.60 4.65 -0.43
CA TYR A 102 -1.82 4.26 0.29
C TYR A 102 -2.83 3.58 -0.65
N THR A 103 -2.89 3.93 -1.94
CA THR A 103 -3.70 3.19 -2.93
C THR A 103 -3.21 1.74 -3.09
N LEU A 104 -1.89 1.53 -3.12
CA LEU A 104 -1.29 0.19 -3.12
C LEU A 104 -1.62 -0.56 -1.82
N LEU A 105 -1.43 0.07 -0.66
CA LEU A 105 -1.71 -0.54 0.63
C LEU A 105 -3.20 -0.90 0.79
N GLN A 106 -4.12 -0.06 0.30
CA GLN A 106 -5.55 -0.36 0.27
C GLN A 106 -5.84 -1.60 -0.57
N SER A 107 -5.24 -1.69 -1.76
CA SER A 107 -5.43 -2.84 -2.66
C SER A 107 -4.92 -4.14 -2.01
N VAL A 108 -3.74 -4.11 -1.39
CA VAL A 108 -3.20 -5.27 -0.66
C VAL A 108 -4.08 -5.66 0.51
N THR A 109 -4.52 -4.68 1.33
CA THR A 109 -5.35 -4.95 2.51
C THR A 109 -6.72 -5.53 2.12
N ASN A 110 -7.29 -5.06 1.02
CA ASN A 110 -8.58 -5.53 0.55
C ASN A 110 -8.51 -6.91 -0.12
N VAL A 111 -7.50 -7.14 -0.95
CA VAL A 111 -7.45 -8.29 -1.87
C VAL A 111 -6.52 -9.40 -1.36
N CYS A 112 -5.36 -9.04 -0.83
CA CYS A 112 -4.29 -9.97 -0.43
C CYS A 112 -4.03 -9.93 1.08
N PHE A 113 -5.07 -9.82 1.91
CA PHE A 113 -4.94 -9.68 3.37
C PHE A 113 -4.12 -10.81 4.02
N SER A 114 -4.21 -12.04 3.50
CA SER A 114 -3.41 -13.18 3.97
C SER A 114 -1.90 -12.94 3.84
N ALA A 115 -1.45 -12.14 2.86
CA ALA A 115 -0.05 -11.74 2.77
C ALA A 115 0.36 -10.82 3.92
N LEU A 116 -0.53 -9.92 4.39
CA LEU A 116 -0.26 -9.09 5.55
C LEU A 116 -0.14 -9.93 6.83
N LEU A 117 -0.95 -10.98 6.97
CA LEU A 117 -0.87 -11.92 8.09
C LEU A 117 0.43 -12.75 8.07
N ALA A 118 1.04 -12.93 6.90
CA ALA A 118 2.29 -13.65 6.74
C ALA A 118 3.54 -12.78 6.99
N LEU A 119 3.38 -11.46 7.13
CA LEU A 119 4.48 -10.56 7.46
C LEU A 119 5.01 -10.85 8.87
N ASN A 120 6.30 -10.59 9.07
CA ASN A 120 6.85 -10.60 10.43
C ASN A 120 6.33 -9.40 11.23
N ALA A 121 6.47 -9.45 12.56
CA ALA A 121 5.93 -8.43 13.46
C ALA A 121 6.48 -7.02 13.16
N THR A 122 7.74 -6.90 12.73
CA THR A 122 8.36 -5.61 12.40
C THR A 122 7.73 -5.01 11.14
N GLN A 123 7.59 -5.80 10.07
CA GLN A 123 6.98 -5.36 8.82
C GLN A 123 5.50 -5.03 9.02
N PHE A 124 4.75 -5.85 9.75
CA PHE A 124 3.36 -5.57 10.06
C PHE A 124 3.22 -4.28 10.88
N LYS A 125 4.14 -4.03 11.83
CA LYS A 125 4.15 -2.77 12.57
C LYS A 125 4.37 -1.57 11.66
N LEU A 126 5.27 -1.64 10.68
CA LEU A 126 5.44 -0.54 9.70
C LEU A 126 4.16 -0.27 8.91
N VAL A 127 3.44 -1.32 8.51
CA VAL A 127 2.12 -1.18 7.87
C VAL A 127 1.15 -0.46 8.79
N TYR A 128 1.01 -0.93 10.03
CA TYR A 128 0.13 -0.33 11.02
C TYR A 128 0.47 1.13 11.30
N ASP A 129 1.74 1.43 11.59
CA ASP A 129 2.22 2.78 11.90
C ASP A 129 1.98 3.73 10.71
N SER A 130 2.16 3.26 9.48
CA SER A 130 1.88 4.06 8.27
C SER A 130 0.40 4.43 8.13
N ILE A 131 -0.52 3.55 8.54
CA ILE A 131 -1.97 3.82 8.53
C ILE A 131 -2.31 4.85 9.63
N MET A 132 -1.75 4.69 10.83
CA MET A 132 -1.93 5.65 11.92
C MET A 132 -1.38 7.03 11.57
N TRP A 133 -0.29 7.08 10.80
CA TRP A 133 0.26 8.33 10.29
C TRP A 133 -0.65 8.99 9.26
N ALA A 134 -1.22 8.23 8.30
CA ALA A 134 -2.20 8.76 7.34
C ALA A 134 -3.43 9.36 8.02
N LEU A 135 -3.95 8.72 9.07
CA LEU A 135 -5.12 9.22 9.80
C LEU A 135 -4.95 10.65 10.32
N LYS A 136 -3.74 10.99 10.75
CA LYS A 136 -3.35 12.31 11.29
C LYS A 136 -2.95 13.31 10.21
N HIS A 137 -3.05 12.94 8.94
CA HIS A 137 -2.60 13.81 7.86
C HIS A 137 -3.53 15.00 7.69
N THR A 138 -2.96 16.19 7.54
CA THR A 138 -3.68 17.44 7.26
C THR A 138 -4.43 17.45 5.92
N MET A 139 -4.03 16.62 4.95
CA MET A 139 -4.70 16.49 3.67
C MET A 139 -5.84 15.50 3.81
N ARG A 140 -7.07 16.01 3.65
CA ARG A 140 -8.30 15.24 3.77
C ARG A 140 -8.27 13.93 2.99
N THR A 141 -7.84 13.95 1.73
CA THR A 141 -7.80 12.75 0.88
C THR A 141 -6.91 11.65 1.45
N ILE A 142 -5.77 11.99 2.08
CA ILE A 142 -4.89 10.98 2.69
C ILE A 142 -5.48 10.47 4.01
N SER A 143 -6.06 11.35 4.82
CA SER A 143 -6.75 10.96 6.06
C SER A 143 -7.95 10.04 5.80
N GLU A 144 -8.78 10.36 4.81
CA GLU A 144 -9.89 9.51 4.36
C GLU A 144 -9.38 8.14 3.89
N LEU A 145 -8.32 8.10 3.07
CA LEU A 145 -7.74 6.85 2.59
C LEU A 145 -7.16 6.01 3.74
N GLY A 146 -6.49 6.64 4.72
CA GLY A 146 -6.02 5.96 5.93
C GLY A 146 -7.16 5.35 6.74
N LEU A 147 -8.27 6.08 6.90
CA LEU A 147 -9.47 5.60 7.59
C LEU A 147 -10.13 4.43 6.85
N GLU A 148 -10.23 4.50 5.53
CA GLU A 148 -10.75 3.41 4.71
C GLU A 148 -9.90 2.14 4.85
N ILE A 149 -8.57 2.26 4.79
CA ILE A 149 -7.65 1.13 4.95
C ILE A 149 -7.81 0.51 6.35
N LEU A 150 -7.86 1.34 7.40
CA LEU A 150 -8.09 0.85 8.76
C LEU A 150 -9.43 0.11 8.88
N GLN A 151 -10.50 0.66 8.30
CA GLN A 151 -11.81 0.03 8.33
C GLN A 151 -11.80 -1.34 7.62
N ILE A 152 -11.15 -1.42 6.45
CA ILE A 152 -10.98 -2.69 5.72
C ILE A 152 -10.19 -3.68 6.58
N MET A 153 -9.05 -3.25 7.15
CA MET A 153 -8.20 -4.08 8.00
C MET A 153 -8.97 -4.66 9.19
N LEU A 154 -9.72 -3.83 9.92
CA LEU A 154 -10.54 -4.27 11.06
C LEU A 154 -11.61 -5.28 10.63
N ARG A 155 -12.29 -5.06 9.50
CA ARG A 155 -13.26 -6.02 8.95
C ARG A 155 -12.61 -7.35 8.55
N LYS A 156 -11.38 -7.31 8.01
CA LYS A 156 -10.63 -8.53 7.67
C LYS A 156 -10.21 -9.29 8.93
N PHE A 157 -9.82 -8.60 10.00
CA PHE A 157 -9.54 -9.25 11.30
C PHE A 157 -10.78 -9.84 11.98
N GLN A 158 -11.98 -9.36 11.67
CA GLN A 158 -13.22 -9.98 12.17
C GLN A 158 -13.50 -11.35 11.55
N THR A 159 -13.01 -11.60 10.34
CA THR A 159 -13.31 -12.82 9.57
C THR A 159 -12.10 -13.74 9.36
N CYS A 160 -10.91 -13.31 9.78
CA CYS A 160 -9.70 -14.13 9.68
C CYS A 160 -9.59 -15.17 10.80
N ASP A 161 -8.44 -15.85 10.85
CA ASP A 161 -8.11 -16.78 11.92
C ASP A 161 -8.27 -16.11 13.32
N PRO A 162 -9.01 -16.72 14.26
CA PRO A 162 -9.27 -16.14 15.57
C PRO A 162 -8.02 -15.88 16.41
N GLN A 163 -6.97 -16.70 16.25
CA GLN A 163 -5.72 -16.52 16.99
C GLN A 163 -4.96 -15.30 16.45
N ALA A 164 -4.87 -15.15 15.13
CA ALA A 164 -4.29 -13.95 14.50
C ALA A 164 -5.05 -12.67 14.91
N ALA A 165 -6.39 -12.71 14.89
CA ALA A 165 -7.22 -11.59 15.32
C ALA A 165 -6.99 -11.24 16.81
N GLN A 166 -6.93 -12.24 17.68
CA GLN A 166 -6.67 -12.05 19.10
C GLN A 166 -5.30 -11.39 19.34
N THR A 167 -4.25 -11.84 18.65
CA THR A 167 -2.92 -11.23 18.74
C THR A 167 -2.94 -9.78 18.27
N PHE A 168 -3.62 -9.49 17.15
CA PHE A 168 -3.78 -8.11 16.67
C PHE A 168 -4.47 -7.23 17.71
N TYR A 169 -5.61 -7.66 18.27
CA TYR A 169 -6.35 -6.86 19.25
C TYR A 169 -5.57 -6.64 20.55
N GLN A 170 -4.82 -7.64 21.02
CA GLN A 170 -4.00 -7.50 22.23
C GLN A 170 -2.91 -6.43 22.07
N ILE A 171 -2.33 -6.31 20.87
CA ILE A 171 -1.24 -5.39 20.61
C ILE A 171 -1.76 -3.99 20.24
N TYR A 172 -2.73 -3.91 19.32
CA TYR A 172 -3.05 -2.67 18.61
C TYR A 172 -4.38 -2.03 18.99
N TYR A 173 -5.31 -2.73 19.65
CA TYR A 173 -6.67 -2.21 19.86
C TYR A 173 -6.70 -0.89 20.65
N LEU A 174 -5.99 -0.84 21.79
CA LEU A 174 -5.97 0.36 22.62
C LEU A 174 -5.27 1.53 21.91
N GLU A 175 -4.17 1.26 21.23
CA GLU A 175 -3.41 2.24 20.45
C GLU A 175 -4.25 2.80 19.28
N THR A 176 -4.98 1.92 18.56
CA THR A 176 -5.89 2.32 17.48
C THR A 176 -6.99 3.25 18.01
N MET A 177 -7.60 2.91 19.15
CA MET A 177 -8.62 3.74 19.78
C MET A 177 -8.07 5.11 20.18
N GLN A 178 -6.86 5.16 20.75
CA GLN A 178 -6.21 6.42 21.09
C GLN A 178 -5.96 7.29 19.86
N HIS A 179 -5.51 6.71 18.75
CA HIS A 179 -5.32 7.45 17.50
C HIS A 179 -6.64 7.99 16.94
N ILE A 180 -7.71 7.17 16.90
CA ILE A 180 -9.02 7.62 16.43
C ILE A 180 -9.54 8.77 17.30
N PHE A 181 -9.49 8.64 18.64
CA PHE A 181 -9.94 9.70 19.52
C PHE A 181 -9.12 10.98 19.42
N ALA A 182 -7.80 10.87 19.21
CA ALA A 182 -6.95 12.03 18.99
C ALA A 182 -7.37 12.81 17.74
N VAL A 183 -7.59 12.11 16.61
CA VAL A 183 -8.04 12.73 15.35
C VAL A 183 -9.43 13.37 15.52
N VAL A 184 -10.36 12.69 16.19
CA VAL A 184 -11.71 13.22 16.44
C VAL A 184 -11.69 14.44 17.37
N ALA A 185 -10.78 14.47 18.34
CA ALA A 185 -10.66 15.58 19.29
C ALA A 185 -9.93 16.80 18.70
N GLU A 186 -9.18 16.65 17.61
CA GLU A 186 -8.53 17.76 16.92
C GLU A 186 -9.54 18.58 16.11
N CYS A 187 -9.72 19.85 16.50
CA CYS A 187 -10.65 20.78 15.84
C CYS A 187 -10.41 20.96 14.32
N SER A 188 -9.20 20.68 13.82
CA SER A 188 -8.83 20.75 12.39
C SER A 188 -9.43 19.63 11.54
N HIS A 189 -9.89 18.52 12.14
CA HIS A 189 -10.48 17.39 11.44
C HIS A 189 -12.02 17.41 11.43
N THR A 190 -12.63 18.58 11.66
CA THR A 190 -14.08 18.78 11.56
C THR A 190 -14.53 18.67 10.09
N SER A 191 -14.92 17.46 9.68
CA SER A 191 -15.69 17.19 8.45
C SER A 191 -17.16 17.00 8.76
#